data_AF-A0A240EGF9-F1
#
_entry.id   AF-A0A240EGF9-F1
#
_cell.length_a   1.000
_cell.length_b   1.000
_cell.length_c   1.000
_cell.angle_alpha   90.00
_cell.angle_beta   90.00
_cell.angle_gamma   90.00
#
_symmetry.space_group_name_H-M   'P 1'
#
loop_
_entity.id
_entity.type
_entity.pdbx_description
1 polymer ?
#
loop_
_entity_poly.entity_id
_entity_poly.type
_entity_poly.pdbx_seq_one_letter_code
_entity_poly.pdbx_strand_id
1 'polypeptide(L)'
;MTVKAKKRGRPTKCDVTLSKEVIVENAKRLMQMDGKIPSIRRLATELNIDAMAIYYYFKNKDELLEAVAVSLVEGIYLPEEGREWQQELQQLGWSYLELLGQYPGLLETLFKMKTAGPANVFISRFNQVIEEYQHKVLRRLVDKIAFIVSYACH
;
A
#
# COMPACT_ATOMS: atom_id res chain seq x y z
N MET A 1 -57.38 -26.86 15.30
CA MET A 1 -56.99 -26.50 13.93
C MET A 1 -55.95 -25.39 14.03
N THR A 2 -54.74 -25.73 13.62
CA THR A 2 -53.47 -25.02 13.82
C THR A 2 -53.23 -23.99 12.71
N VAL A 3 -52.80 -22.78 13.05
CA VAL A 3 -52.07 -21.93 12.09
C VAL A 3 -50.82 -21.38 12.76
N LYS A 4 -49.69 -22.03 12.48
CA LYS A 4 -48.34 -21.62 12.91
C LYS A 4 -47.91 -20.47 12.01
N ALA A 5 -47.85 -19.25 12.54
CA ALA A 5 -47.35 -18.10 11.80
C ALA A 5 -45.85 -18.28 11.51
N LYS A 6 -45.52 -18.43 10.22
CA LYS A 6 -44.15 -18.58 9.71
C LYS A 6 -43.44 -17.22 9.75
N LYS A 7 -42.68 -16.97 10.81
CA LYS A 7 -41.72 -15.86 10.89
C LYS A 7 -40.65 -16.04 9.80
N ARG A 8 -40.83 -15.38 8.65
CA ARG A 8 -39.76 -15.15 7.67
C ARG A 8 -38.88 -14.02 8.21
N GLY A 9 -37.98 -14.35 9.14
CA GLY A 9 -36.87 -13.47 9.49
C GLY A 9 -35.81 -13.59 8.40
N ARG A 10 -35.69 -12.57 7.55
CA ARG A 10 -34.42 -12.28 6.87
C ARG A 10 -33.43 -11.99 8.00
N PRO A 11 -32.33 -12.75 8.17
CA PRO A 11 -31.35 -12.34 9.15
C PRO A 11 -30.85 -10.97 8.69
N THR A 12 -30.99 -9.98 9.57
CA THR A 12 -30.38 -8.66 9.44
C THR A 12 -28.87 -8.90 9.40
N LYS A 13 -28.35 -9.11 8.20
CA LYS A 13 -26.93 -9.13 7.94
C LYS A 13 -26.48 -7.73 8.35
N CYS A 14 -25.69 -7.63 9.41
CA CYS A 14 -24.75 -6.54 9.55
C CYS A 14 -23.86 -6.64 8.30
N ASP A 15 -24.37 -6.09 7.20
CA ASP A 15 -23.82 -6.17 5.85
C ASP A 15 -22.64 -5.19 5.83
N VAL A 16 -21.57 -5.55 6.52
CA VAL A 16 -20.26 -5.18 6.00
C VAL A 16 -20.17 -5.95 4.69
N THR A 17 -20.56 -5.29 3.60
CA THR A 17 -20.44 -5.84 2.26
C THR A 17 -19.00 -6.27 2.10
N LEU A 18 -18.79 -7.58 1.95
CA LEU A 18 -17.46 -8.12 1.78
C LEU A 18 -16.85 -7.48 0.51
N SER A 19 -15.68 -6.90 0.66
CA SER A 19 -14.96 -6.24 -0.43
C SER A 19 -13.47 -6.58 -0.34
N LYS A 20 -12.73 -6.33 -1.42
CA LYS A 20 -11.27 -6.53 -1.43
C LYS A 20 -10.61 -5.72 -0.32
N GLU A 21 -11.04 -4.48 -0.15
CA GLU A 21 -10.52 -3.53 0.81
C GLU A 21 -10.75 -4.03 2.24
N VAL A 22 -11.96 -4.51 2.57
CA VAL A 22 -12.26 -5.08 3.89
C VAL A 22 -11.38 -6.28 4.20
N ILE A 23 -11.19 -7.18 3.22
CA ILE A 23 -10.33 -8.37 3.40
C ILE A 23 -8.87 -7.95 3.64
N VAL A 24 -8.36 -7.00 2.84
CA VAL A 24 -6.99 -6.48 2.96
C VAL A 24 -6.77 -5.78 4.30
N GLU A 25 -7.68 -4.93 4.75
CA GLU A 25 -7.59 -4.26 6.06
C GLU A 25 -7.53 -5.24 7.23
N ASN A 26 -8.37 -6.28 7.20
CA ASN A 26 -8.34 -7.30 8.24
C ASN A 26 -7.04 -8.13 8.19
N ALA A 27 -6.53 -8.43 7.01
CA ALA A 27 -5.25 -9.12 6.85
C ALA A 27 -4.08 -8.27 7.37
N LYS A 28 -4.06 -6.95 7.11
CA LYS A 28 -3.07 -6.01 7.66
C LYS A 28 -3.09 -6.03 9.19
N ARG A 29 -4.27 -5.92 9.80
CA ARG A 29 -4.42 -5.95 11.26
C ARG A 29 -3.90 -7.25 11.86
N LEU A 30 -4.29 -8.39 11.29
CA LEU A 30 -3.80 -9.70 11.76
C LEU A 30 -2.28 -9.83 11.61
N MET A 31 -1.71 -9.33 10.51
CA MET A 31 -0.26 -9.34 10.31
C MET A 31 0.48 -8.50 11.34
N GLN A 32 -0.08 -7.34 11.71
CA GLN A 32 0.48 -6.48 12.76
C GLN A 32 0.39 -7.13 14.14
N MET A 33 -0.74 -7.76 14.46
CA MET A 33 -0.97 -8.39 15.76
C MET A 33 -0.17 -9.67 15.95
N ASP A 34 -0.17 -10.55 14.96
CA ASP A 34 0.46 -11.88 15.05
C ASP A 34 1.93 -11.85 14.61
N GLY A 35 2.41 -10.72 14.05
CA GLY A 35 3.77 -10.54 13.56
C GLY A 35 4.13 -11.41 12.34
N LYS A 36 3.13 -12.07 11.72
CA LYS A 36 3.33 -13.03 10.64
C LYS A 36 2.21 -13.01 9.62
N ILE A 37 2.44 -13.67 8.50
CA ILE A 37 1.46 -13.78 7.43
C ILE A 37 0.22 -14.55 7.90
N PRO A 38 -0.99 -13.96 7.83
CA PRO A 38 -2.21 -14.67 8.22
C PRO A 38 -2.50 -15.83 7.25
N SER A 39 -3.02 -16.93 7.79
CA SER A 39 -3.58 -18.00 6.96
C SER A 39 -4.97 -17.62 6.47
N ILE A 40 -5.39 -18.17 5.33
CA ILE A 40 -6.74 -17.92 4.77
C ILE A 40 -7.83 -18.34 5.76
N ARG A 41 -7.63 -19.44 6.48
CA ARG A 41 -8.56 -19.89 7.53
C ARG A 41 -8.65 -18.88 8.67
N ARG A 42 -7.51 -18.40 9.18
CA ARG A 42 -7.47 -17.40 10.26
C ARG A 42 -8.18 -16.11 9.84
N LEU A 43 -7.94 -15.64 8.61
CA LEU A 43 -8.58 -14.46 8.05
C LEU A 43 -10.09 -14.65 7.87
N ALA A 44 -10.51 -15.82 7.38
CA ALA A 44 -11.94 -16.15 7.23
C ALA A 44 -12.66 -16.21 8.58
N THR A 45 -12.01 -16.79 9.61
CA THR A 45 -12.55 -16.79 10.98
C THR A 45 -12.68 -15.38 11.54
N GLU A 46 -11.68 -14.52 11.34
CA GLU A 46 -11.71 -13.12 11.79
C GLU A 46 -12.85 -12.33 11.12
N LEU A 47 -13.09 -12.59 9.83
CA LEU A 47 -14.16 -11.97 9.05
C LEU A 47 -15.54 -12.64 9.24
N ASN A 48 -15.61 -13.76 9.98
CA ASN A 48 -16.80 -14.60 10.13
C ASN A 48 -17.43 -15.04 8.79
N ILE A 49 -16.58 -15.48 7.85
CA ILE A 49 -16.97 -15.95 6.51
C ILE A 49 -16.38 -17.34 6.22
N ASP A 50 -16.87 -17.98 5.16
CA ASP A 50 -16.21 -19.15 4.59
C ASP A 50 -14.91 -18.75 3.89
N ALA A 51 -13.86 -19.58 4.00
CA ALA A 51 -12.61 -19.39 3.27
C ALA A 51 -12.82 -19.28 1.76
N MET A 52 -13.82 -19.95 1.18
CA MET A 52 -14.16 -19.84 -0.24
C MET A 52 -14.62 -18.44 -0.64
N ALA A 53 -15.21 -17.67 0.27
CA ALA A 53 -15.61 -16.30 -0.02
C ALA A 53 -14.40 -15.39 -0.28
N ILE A 54 -13.23 -15.66 0.33
CA ILE A 54 -11.99 -14.90 0.06
C ILE A 54 -11.50 -15.18 -1.36
N TYR A 55 -11.58 -16.43 -1.81
CA TYR A 55 -11.14 -16.82 -3.15
C TYR A 55 -12.01 -16.27 -4.28
N TYR A 56 -13.22 -15.79 -3.97
CA TYR A 56 -14.03 -15.04 -4.93
C TYR A 56 -13.37 -13.71 -5.32
N TYR A 57 -12.64 -13.08 -4.39
CA TYR A 57 -11.97 -11.79 -4.61
C TYR A 57 -10.51 -11.96 -5.06
N PHE A 58 -9.85 -13.03 -4.63
CA PHE A 58 -8.44 -13.31 -4.89
C PHE A 58 -8.27 -14.72 -5.46
N LYS A 59 -7.60 -14.87 -6.60
CA LYS A 59 -7.43 -16.17 -7.26
C LYS A 59 -6.64 -17.16 -6.42
N ASN A 60 -5.71 -16.67 -5.60
CA ASN A 60 -4.88 -17.48 -4.72
C ASN A 60 -4.38 -16.66 -3.52
N LYS A 61 -3.65 -17.32 -2.62
CA LYS A 61 -3.06 -16.67 -1.43
C LYS A 61 -2.06 -15.58 -1.82
N ASP A 62 -1.26 -15.80 -2.86
CA ASP A 62 -0.20 -14.87 -3.25
C ASP A 62 -0.78 -13.54 -3.73
N GLU A 63 -1.88 -13.55 -4.49
CA GLU A 63 -2.59 -12.34 -4.93
C GLU A 63 -3.16 -11.55 -3.74
N LEU A 64 -3.68 -12.23 -2.72
CA LEU A 64 -4.12 -11.58 -1.48
C LEU A 64 -2.93 -10.92 -0.76
N LEU A 65 -1.81 -11.63 -0.64
CA LEU A 65 -0.62 -11.09 0.01
C LEU A 65 -0.01 -9.92 -0.76
N GLU A 66 -0.08 -9.96 -2.08
CA GLU A 66 0.30 -8.84 -2.95
C GLU A 66 -0.57 -7.63 -2.71
N ALA A 67 -1.89 -7.79 -2.70
CA ALA A 67 -2.79 -6.67 -2.41
C ALA A 67 -2.54 -6.07 -1.02
N VAL A 68 -2.26 -6.92 -0.01
CA VAL A 68 -1.89 -6.48 1.33
C VAL A 68 -0.57 -5.71 1.33
N ALA A 69 0.46 -6.23 0.68
CA ALA A 69 1.76 -5.58 0.61
C ALA A 69 1.70 -4.25 -0.14
N VAL A 70 1.01 -4.20 -1.29
CA VAL A 70 0.78 -2.96 -2.05
C VAL A 70 0.07 -1.93 -1.17
N SER A 71 -1.02 -2.30 -0.52
CA SER A 71 -1.76 -1.39 0.36
C SER A 71 -0.91 -0.87 1.54
N LEU A 72 -0.02 -1.70 2.09
CA LEU A 72 0.91 -1.29 3.15
C LEU A 72 1.95 -0.30 2.61
N VAL A 73 2.54 -0.58 1.45
CA VAL A 73 3.54 0.30 0.83
C VAL A 73 2.91 1.61 0.34
N GLU A 74 1.64 1.60 -0.08
CA GLU A 74 0.90 2.83 -0.37
C GLU A 74 0.74 3.75 0.85
N GLY A 75 0.80 3.19 2.06
CA GLY A 75 0.73 3.94 3.31
C GLY A 75 2.04 4.66 3.72
N ILE A 76 3.15 4.44 3.01
CA ILE A 76 4.41 5.14 3.33
C ILE A 76 4.32 6.63 2.99
N TYR A 77 5.38 7.37 3.32
CA TYR A 77 5.53 8.78 2.98
C TYR A 77 5.37 9.05 1.48
N LEU A 78 4.55 10.04 1.14
CA LEU A 78 4.39 10.55 -0.23
C LEU A 78 5.21 11.84 -0.36
N PRO A 79 6.22 11.88 -1.24
CA PRO A 79 7.04 13.06 -1.39
C PRO A 79 6.26 14.30 -1.80
N GLU A 80 6.64 15.44 -1.23
CA GLU A 80 6.04 16.74 -1.50
C GLU A 80 6.96 17.59 -2.39
N GLU A 81 6.35 18.34 -3.31
CA GLU A 81 7.07 19.30 -4.14
C GLU A 81 7.63 20.46 -3.31
N GLY A 82 8.80 20.96 -3.69
CA GLY A 82 9.35 22.21 -3.16
C GLY A 82 10.35 22.06 -2.01
N ARG A 83 10.49 20.88 -1.40
CA ARG A 83 11.57 20.61 -0.42
C ARG A 83 12.89 20.21 -1.10
N GLU A 84 13.94 20.12 -0.29
CA GLU A 84 15.24 19.60 -0.74
C GLU A 84 15.13 18.09 -0.99
N TRP A 85 15.52 17.64 -2.19
CA TRP A 85 15.33 16.26 -2.65
C TRP A 85 16.00 15.23 -1.73
N GLN A 86 17.13 15.56 -1.09
CA GLN A 86 17.79 14.67 -0.14
C GLN A 86 16.90 14.38 1.07
N GLN A 87 16.18 15.40 1.56
CA GLN A 87 15.28 15.26 2.70
C GLN A 87 14.06 14.41 2.32
N GLU A 88 13.50 14.61 1.13
CA GLU A 88 12.39 13.80 0.62
C GLU A 88 12.76 12.32 0.47
N LEU A 89 13.92 12.02 -0.12
CA LEU A 89 14.42 10.64 -0.23
C LEU A 89 14.68 10.01 1.13
N GLN A 90 15.23 10.79 2.07
CA GLN A 90 15.47 10.34 3.42
C GLN A 90 14.15 10.00 4.15
N GLN A 91 13.14 10.88 4.08
CA GLN A 91 11.83 10.62 4.67
C GLN A 91 11.13 9.42 4.04
N LEU A 92 11.20 9.27 2.71
CA LEU A 92 10.69 8.10 2.01
C LEU A 92 11.36 6.81 2.51
N GLY A 93 12.70 6.81 2.62
CA GLY A 93 13.47 5.68 3.12
C GLY A 93 13.15 5.32 4.57
N TRP A 94 13.08 6.32 5.46
CA TRP A 94 12.71 6.11 6.87
C TRP A 94 11.30 5.55 7.03
N SER A 95 10.33 6.11 6.31
CA SER A 95 8.95 5.62 6.35
C SER A 95 8.84 4.16 5.87
N TYR A 96 9.61 3.79 4.85
CA TYR A 96 9.66 2.41 4.37
C TYR A 96 10.29 1.46 5.40
N LEU A 97 11.40 1.86 6.04
CA LEU A 97 12.03 1.06 7.11
C LEU A 97 11.14 0.93 8.35
N GLU A 98 10.44 2.00 8.72
CA GLU A 98 9.47 1.98 9.81
C GLU A 98 8.33 1.01 9.51
N LEU A 99 7.78 1.02 8.29
CA LEU A 99 6.76 0.06 7.85
C LEU A 99 7.26 -1.39 8.01
N LEU A 100 8.48 -1.68 7.57
CA LEU A 100 9.06 -3.02 7.72
C LEU A 100 9.25 -3.42 9.19
N GLY A 101 9.56 -2.46 10.07
CA GLY A 101 9.63 -2.68 11.51
C GLY A 101 8.26 -2.93 12.16
N GLN A 102 7.21 -2.26 11.69
CA GLN A 102 5.84 -2.42 12.20
C GLN A 102 5.17 -3.72 11.74
N TYR A 103 5.58 -4.26 10.59
CA TYR A 103 5.00 -5.47 10.00
C TYR A 103 6.08 -6.52 9.72
N PRO A 104 6.53 -7.30 10.72
CA PRO A 104 7.60 -8.29 10.53
C PRO A 104 7.27 -9.33 9.45
N GLY A 105 6.00 -9.72 9.33
CA GLY A 105 5.52 -10.65 8.28
C GLY A 105 5.54 -10.06 6.86
N LEU A 106 5.66 -8.74 6.71
CA LEU A 106 5.73 -8.08 5.40
C LEU A 106 7.06 -8.41 4.71
N LEU A 107 8.18 -8.39 5.44
CA LEU A 107 9.49 -8.64 4.85
C LEU A 107 9.57 -10.05 4.25
N GLU A 108 9.08 -11.06 4.97
CA GLU A 108 8.99 -12.43 4.47
C GLU A 108 8.08 -12.53 3.23
N THR A 109 6.99 -11.75 3.22
CA THR A 109 6.07 -11.68 2.08
C THR A 109 6.77 -11.11 0.85
N LEU A 110 7.47 -9.99 0.99
CA LEU A 110 8.21 -9.34 -0.10
C LEU A 110 9.27 -10.27 -0.72
N PHE A 111 10.00 -11.03 0.10
CA PHE A 111 11.01 -11.97 -0.41
C PHE A 111 10.44 -13.14 -1.22
N LYS A 112 9.17 -13.49 -1.02
CA LYS A 112 8.50 -14.62 -1.71
C LYS A 112 7.73 -14.18 -2.95
N MET A 113 7.59 -12.88 -3.18
CA MET A 113 6.81 -12.35 -4.29
C MET A 113 7.51 -12.57 -5.63
N LYS A 114 6.70 -12.86 -6.65
CA LYS A 114 7.15 -12.99 -8.05
C LYS A 114 6.90 -11.72 -8.86
N THR A 115 6.16 -10.78 -8.31
CA THR A 115 5.74 -9.54 -8.95
C THR A 115 6.40 -8.36 -8.25
N ALA A 116 6.56 -7.26 -8.99
CA ALA A 116 7.13 -6.02 -8.48
C ALA A 116 6.07 -5.05 -7.93
N GLY A 117 4.82 -5.48 -7.73
CA GLY A 117 3.69 -4.61 -7.34
C GLY A 117 4.02 -3.63 -6.20
N PRO A 118 4.35 -4.10 -4.99
CA PRO A 118 4.71 -3.23 -3.87
C PRO A 118 5.99 -2.43 -4.13
N ALA A 119 6.98 -3.02 -4.80
CA ALA A 119 8.22 -2.32 -5.16
C ALA A 119 7.97 -1.14 -6.11
N ASN A 120 7.02 -1.28 -7.05
CA ASN A 120 6.68 -0.24 -8.01
C ASN A 120 6.10 1.00 -7.33
N VAL A 121 5.38 0.84 -6.21
CA VAL A 121 4.89 1.98 -5.42
C VAL A 121 6.05 2.77 -4.80
N PHE A 122 7.06 2.07 -4.28
CA PHE A 122 8.26 2.73 -3.78
C PHE A 122 9.06 3.38 -4.91
N ILE A 123 9.28 2.66 -6.02
CA ILE A 123 10.04 3.14 -7.18
C ILE A 123 9.38 4.37 -7.81
N SER A 124 8.05 4.40 -7.93
CA SER A 124 7.35 5.55 -8.50
C SER A 124 7.56 6.81 -7.65
N ARG A 125 7.47 6.69 -6.32
CA ARG A 125 7.73 7.79 -5.38
C ARG A 125 9.19 8.22 -5.41
N PHE A 126 10.11 7.26 -5.47
CA PHE A 126 11.54 7.55 -5.60
C PHE A 126 11.82 8.35 -6.88
N ASN A 127 11.27 7.90 -8.02
CA ASN A 127 11.43 8.57 -9.31
C ASN A 127 10.82 9.98 -9.30
N GLN A 128 9.67 10.18 -8.65
CA GLN A 128 9.06 11.49 -8.49
C GLN A 128 10.04 12.50 -7.86
N VAL A 129 10.76 12.10 -6.81
CA VAL A 129 11.76 12.97 -6.16
C VAL A 129 12.95 13.27 -7.08
N ILE A 130 13.42 12.26 -7.83
CA ILE A 130 14.56 12.41 -8.74
C ILE A 130 14.20 13.30 -9.94
N GLU A 131 13.00 13.15 -10.50
CA GLU A 131 12.53 13.97 -11.62
C GLU A 131 12.44 15.45 -11.21
N GLU A 132 11.90 15.75 -10.02
CA GLU A 132 11.87 17.11 -9.49
C GLU A 132 13.29 17.70 -9.34
N TYR A 133 14.25 16.89 -8.87
CA TYR A 133 15.65 17.31 -8.79
C TYR A 133 16.24 17.64 -10.16
N GLN A 134 16.05 16.77 -11.16
CA GLN A 134 16.56 17.00 -12.52
C GLN A 134 16.00 18.31 -13.11
N HIS A 135 14.72 18.59 -12.88
CA HIS A 135 14.09 19.85 -13.28
C HIS A 135 14.73 21.07 -12.60
N LYS A 136 14.96 21.02 -11.28
CA LYS A 136 15.61 22.12 -10.53
C LYS A 136 17.05 22.37 -10.99
N VAL A 137 17.81 21.32 -11.28
CA VAL A 137 19.19 21.43 -11.77
C VAL A 137 19.25 22.09 -13.14
N LEU A 138 18.42 21.63 -14.09
CA LEU A 138 18.35 22.22 -15.42
C LEU A 138 17.94 23.69 -15.36
N ARG A 139 16.96 24.04 -14.52
CA ARG A 139 16.55 25.43 -14.32
C ARG A 139 17.69 26.30 -13.79
N ARG A 140 18.40 25.85 -12.75
CA ARG A 140 19.58 26.56 -12.21
C ARG A 140 20.70 26.72 -13.24
N LEU A 141 20.92 25.75 -14.12
CA LEU A 141 21.89 25.84 -15.21
C LEU A 141 21.47 26.87 -16.25
N VAL A 142 20.20 26.85 -16.67
CA VAL A 142 19.64 27.84 -17.61
C VAL A 142 19.72 29.25 -17.02
N ASP A 143 19.34 29.43 -15.75
CA ASP A 143 19.41 30.73 -15.07
C ASP A 143 20.86 31.26 -15.01
N LYS A 144 21.83 30.38 -14.71
CA LYS A 144 23.26 30.74 -14.71
C LYS A 144 23.77 31.10 -16.11
N ILE A 145 23.39 30.33 -17.13
CA ILE A 145 23.76 30.62 -18.53
C ILE A 145 23.14 31.94 -18.98
N ALA A 146 21.86 32.17 -18.69
CA ALA A 146 21.16 33.42 -19.01
C ALA A 146 21.80 34.63 -18.31
N PHE A 147 22.23 34.47 -17.05
CA PHE A 147 22.97 35.50 -16.33
C PHE A 147 24.32 35.81 -16.98
N ILE A 148 25.10 34.79 -17.37
CA ILE A 148 26.39 34.97 -18.07
C ILE A 148 26.19 35.69 -19.41
N VAL A 149 25.21 35.28 -20.20
CA VAL A 149 24.90 35.90 -21.50
C VAL A 149 24.47 37.36 -21.32
N SER A 150 23.63 37.65 -20.33
CA SER A 150 23.19 39.01 -20.04
C SER A 150 24.33 39.91 -19.55
N TYR A 151 25.26 39.37 -18.76
CA TYR A 151 26.45 40.09 -18.29
C TYR A 151 27.47 40.36 -19.40
N ALA A 152 27.59 39.45 -20.38
CA ALA A 152 28.52 39.61 -21.51
C ALA A 152 28.02 40.56 -22.62
N CYS A 153 26.74 40.93 -22.62
CA CYS A 153 26.14 41.88 -23.56
C CYS A 153 26.16 43.34 -23.06
N HIS A 154 26.74 43.61 -21.88
CA HIS A 154 27.01 44.94 -21.33
C HIS A 154 28.51 45.25 -21.35
#